data_AF-A0A138AMK1-F1
#
_entry.id   AF-A0A138AMK1-F1
#
_cell.length_a   1.000
_cell.length_b   1.000
_cell.length_c   1.000
_cell.angle_alpha   90.00
_cell.angle_beta   90.00
_cell.angle_gamma   90.00
#
_symmetry.space_group_name_H-M   'P 1'
#
loop_
_entity.id
_entity.type
_entity.pdbx_description
1 polymer ?
#
loop_
_entity_poly.entity_id
_entity_poly.type
_entity_poly.pdbx_seq_one_letter_code
_entity_poly.pdbx_strand_id
1 'polypeptide(L)' 'MDEYWILVDFSDDQPTYYVVPAWWIANDIHARHQQYLDDHGGHRRDNDDSTHHRIETHRVIRWEQAWDQLGIFPAAK' A
#
# COMPACT_ATOMS: atom_id res chain seq x y z
N MET A 1 -15.00 1.37 -12.20
CA MET A 1 -14.82 0.04 -11.60
C MET A 1 -13.96 0.25 -10.38
N ASP A 2 -14.34 -0.34 -9.24
CA ASP A 2 -13.52 -0.27 -8.04
C ASP A 2 -12.36 -1.25 -8.19
N GLU A 3 -11.15 -0.76 -8.00
CA GLU A 3 -9.91 -1.53 -8.07
C GLU A 3 -9.27 -1.60 -6.69
N TYR A 4 -8.67 -2.74 -6.37
CA TYR A 4 -8.06 -3.00 -5.07
C TYR A 4 -6.71 -3.68 -5.26
N TRP A 5 -5.79 -3.37 -4.35
CA TRP A 5 -4.53 -4.09 -4.19
C TRP A 5 -4.65 -4.99 -2.96
N ILE A 6 -4.21 -6.24 -3.08
CA ILE A 6 -4.08 -7.15 -1.94
C ILE A 6 -2.60 -7.30 -1.67
N LEU A 7 -2.14 -6.67 -0.58
CA LEU A 7 -0.77 -6.85 -0.11
C LEU A 7 -0.75 -8.08 0.80
N VAL A 8 0.26 -8.92 0.62
CA VAL A 8 0.43 -10.17 1.38
C VAL A 8 1.75 -10.11 2.11
N ASP A 9 1.69 -10.20 3.44
CA ASP A 9 2.86 -10.27 4.32
C ASP A 9 3.06 -11.70 4.82
N PHE A 10 4.24 -12.26 4.56
CA PHE A 10 4.64 -13.63 4.93
C PHE A 10 5.63 -13.66 6.12
N SER A 11 5.69 -12.58 6.91
CA SER A 11 6.63 -12.48 8.04
C SER A 11 6.25 -13.43 9.21
N ASP A 12 4.98 -13.80 9.33
CA ASP A 12 4.45 -14.72 10.34
C ASP A 12 4.11 -16.10 9.75
N ASP A 13 3.83 -17.08 10.63
CA ASP A 13 3.44 -18.45 10.24
C ASP A 13 2.20 -18.49 9.33
N GLN A 14 1.31 -17.49 9.44
CA GLN A 14 0.15 -17.31 8.58
C GLN A 14 0.25 -15.98 7.82
N PRO A 15 -0.15 -15.93 6.55
CA PRO A 15 -0.09 -14.70 5.77
C PRO A 15 -1.08 -13.66 6.31
N THR A 16 -0.59 -12.44 6.47
CA THR A 16 -1.44 -11.27 6.78
C THR A 16 -1.80 -10.55 5.49
N TYR A 17 -3.09 -10.25 5.32
CA TYR A 17 -3.62 -9.60 4.12
C TYR A 17 -4.03 -8.17 4.42
N TYR A 18 -3.64 -7.26 3.54
CA TYR A 18 -4.08 -5.87 3.55
C TYR A 18 -4.84 -5.59 2.26
N VAL A 19 -6.15 -5.32 2.39
CA VAL A 19 -7.04 -5.05 1.25
C VAL A 19 -7.13 -3.55 1.08
N VAL A 20 -6.51 -3.00 0.04
CA VAL A 20 -6.31 -1.55 -0.08
C VAL A 20 -6.99 -1.02 -1.34
N PRO A 21 -7.78 0.07 -1.27
CA PRO A 21 -8.29 0.70 -2.48
C PRO A 21 -7.14 1.17 -3.38
N ALA A 22 -7.19 0.91 -4.69
CA ALA A 22 -6.11 1.26 -5.61
C ALA A 22 -5.81 2.77 -5.62
N TRP A 23 -6.86 3.60 -5.50
CA TRP A 23 -6.69 5.06 -5.41
C TRP A 23 -5.88 5.47 -4.18
N TRP A 24 -6.08 4.77 -3.05
CA TRP A 24 -5.43 5.10 -1.79
C TRP A 24 -3.95 4.75 -1.85
N ILE A 25 -3.62 3.54 -2.31
CA ILE A 25 -2.22 3.10 -2.39
C ILE A 25 -1.44 3.89 -3.43
N ALA A 26 -2.05 4.22 -4.58
CA ALA A 26 -1.43 5.08 -5.58
C ALA A 26 -1.11 6.47 -5.01
N ASN A 27 -2.04 7.07 -4.28
CA ASN A 27 -1.83 8.37 -3.64
C ASN A 27 -0.76 8.31 -2.54
N ASP A 28 -0.75 7.26 -1.71
CA ASP A 28 0.26 7.08 -0.66
C ASP A 28 1.66 6.86 -1.26
N ILE A 29 1.79 6.06 -2.34
CA ILE A 29 3.06 5.92 -3.08
C ILE A 29 3.53 7.28 -3.60
N HIS A 30 2.65 8.03 -4.27
CA HIS A 30 2.98 9.35 -4.81
C HIS A 30 3.43 10.32 -3.72
N ALA A 31 2.66 10.45 -2.64
CA ALA A 31 2.96 11.37 -1.55
C ALA A 31 4.31 11.06 -0.88
N ARG A 32 4.62 9.77 -0.67
CA ARG A 32 5.90 9.35 -0.08
C ARG A 32 7.07 9.52 -1.04
N HIS A 33 6.84 9.29 -2.32
CA HIS A 33 7.87 9.54 -3.32
C HIS A 33 8.21 11.03 -3.39
N GLN A 34 7.19 11.91 -3.40
CA GLN A 34 7.41 13.35 -3.39
C GLN A 34 8.16 13.81 -2.13
N GLN A 35 7.73 13.34 -0.95
CA GLN A 35 8.41 13.65 0.31
C GLN A 35 9.89 13.24 0.27
N TYR A 36 10.18 12.04 -0.24
CA TYR A 36 11.55 11.55 -0.38
C TYR A 36 12.39 12.44 -1.31
N LEU A 37 11.83 12.87 -2.45
CA LEU A 37 12.51 13.80 -3.36
C LEU A 37 12.76 15.15 -2.69
N ASP A 38 11.78 15.71 -1.99
CA ASP A 38 11.91 16.99 -1.28
C ASP A 38 13.04 16.93 -0.23
N ASP A 39 13.13 15.81 0.50
CA ASP A 39 14.18 15.57 1.51
C ASP A 39 15.59 15.38 0.90
N HIS A 40 15.68 15.05 -0.39
CA HIS A 40 16.94 14.75 -1.09
C HIS A 40 17.24 15.75 -2.23
N GLY A 41 16.61 16.93 -2.22
CA GLY A 41 16.90 18.00 -3.18
C GLY A 41 16.43 17.72 -4.61
N GLY A 42 15.38 16.91 -4.77
CA GLY A 42 14.79 16.55 -6.06
C GLY A 42 15.38 15.30 -6.71
N HIS A 43 16.30 14.60 -6.03
CA HIS A 43 17.00 13.43 -6.57
C HIS A 43 16.84 12.21 -5.66
N ARG A 44 16.98 11.02 -6.23
CA ARG A 44 17.14 9.80 -5.44
C ARG A 44 18.59 9.70 -4.97
N ARG A 45 18.77 9.23 -3.73
CA ARG A 45 20.10 9.17 -3.07
C ARG A 45 21.13 8.37 -3.87
N ASP A 46 20.70 7.25 -4.46
CA ASP A 46 21.62 6.27 -5.06
C ASP A 46 21.45 6.12 -6.59
N ASN A 47 20.24 6.25 -7.13
CA ASN A 47 19.95 6.18 -8.58
C ASN A 47 18.59 6.80 -8.90
N ASP A 48 18.57 7.83 -9.76
CA ASP A 48 17.35 8.53 -10.20
C ASP A 48 16.38 7.65 -11.00
N ASP A 49 16.87 6.59 -11.67
CA ASP A 49 16.06 5.69 -12.51
C ASP A 49 15.40 4.55 -11.74
N SER A 50 15.65 4.43 -10.43
CA SER A 50 15.01 3.37 -9.64
C SER A 50 13.50 3.52 -9.69
N THR A 51 12.76 2.46 -10.03
CA THR A 51 11.29 2.43 -9.94
C THR A 51 10.81 1.75 -8.67
N HIS A 52 11.73 1.32 -7.81
CA HIS A 52 11.41 0.65 -6.56
C HIS A 52 10.81 1.63 -5.55
N HIS A 53 9.71 1.22 -4.92
CA HIS A 53 9.09 1.92 -3.79
C HIS A 53 8.77 0.93 -2.68
N ARG A 54 9.23 1.21 -1.46
CA ARG A 54 8.92 0.40 -0.28
C ARG A 54 7.55 0.80 0.27
N ILE A 55 6.70 -0.20 0.52
CA ILE A 55 5.48 -0.05 1.31
C ILE A 55 5.80 -0.58 2.71
N GLU A 56 5.57 0.25 3.73
CA GLU A 56 5.84 -0.12 5.13
C GLU A 56 4.54 -0.54 5.79
N THR A 57 4.56 -1.64 6.55
CA THR A 57 3.36 -2.26 7.14
C THR A 57 2.50 -1.28 7.94
N HIS A 58 3.12 -0.40 8.74
CA HIS A 58 2.39 0.59 9.53
C HIS A 58 1.57 1.58 8.69
N ARG A 59 1.91 1.78 7.40
CA ARG A 59 1.12 2.63 6.49
C ARG A 59 -0.18 1.95 6.06
N VAL A 60 -0.16 0.63 5.95
CA VAL A 60 -1.29 -0.16 5.45
C VAL A 60 -2.05 -0.90 6.55
N ILE A 61 -1.60 -0.83 7.81
CA ILE A 61 -2.20 -1.55 8.95
C ILE A 61 -3.70 -1.30 9.12
N ARG A 62 -4.19 -0.11 8.75
CA ARG A 62 -5.63 0.22 8.77
C ARG A 62 -6.49 -0.61 7.80
N TRP A 63 -5.85 -1.31 6.87
CA TRP A 63 -6.46 -2.11 5.82
C TRP A 63 -6.30 -3.62 6.08
N GLU A 64 -5.75 -3.98 7.24
CA GLU A 64 -5.59 -5.37 7.67
C GLU A 64 -6.96 -6.08 7.69
N GLN A 65 -7.06 -7.20 6.97
CA GLN A 65 -8.26 -8.04 6.85
C GLN A 65 -9.54 -7.29 6.45
N ALA A 66 -9.42 -6.11 5.81
CA ALA A 66 -10.54 -5.26 5.40
C ALA A 66 -11.27 -5.81 4.15
N TRP A 67 -11.63 -7.09 4.18
CA TRP A 67 -12.30 -7.80 3.09
C TRP A 67 -13.73 -7.30 2.84
N ASP A 68 -14.35 -6.71 3.86
CA ASP A 68 -15.69 -6.14 3.84
C ASP A 68 -15.85 -5.02 2.80
N GLN A 69 -14.81 -4.23 2.57
CA GLN A 69 -14.84 -3.13 1.59
C GLN A 69 -15.08 -3.59 0.14
N LEU A 70 -14.80 -4.87 -0.16
CA LEU A 70 -15.04 -5.42 -1.50
C LEU A 70 -16.54 -5.52 -1.81
N GLY A 71 -17.41 -5.55 -0.80
CA GLY A 71 -18.87 -5.64 -0.99
C GLY A 71 -19.34 -6.95 -1.66
N ILE A 72 -18.47 -7.97 -1.72
CA ILE A 72 -18.74 -9.26 -2.39
C ILE A 72 -19.19 -10.36 -1.43
N PHE A 73 -19.11 -10.12 -0.12
CA PHE A 73 -19.48 -11.09 0.91
C PHE A 73 -20.92 -10.89 1.39
N PRO A 74 -21.64 -11.97 1.74
CA PRO A 74 -22.97 -11.84 2.34
C PRO A 74 -22.89 -11.05 3.64
N ALA A 75 -23.89 -10.20 3.89
CA ALA A 75 -24.05 -9.60 5.21
C ALA A 75 -24.25 -10.70 6.26
N ALA A 76 -23.55 -10.59 7.39
CA ALA A 76 -23.79 -11.47 8.53
C ALA A 76 -25.26 -11.33 8.97
N LYS A 77 -25.95 -12.47 9.12
CA LYS A 77 -27.33 -12.53 9.63
C LYS A 77 -27.39 -12.22 11.12
#